data_AF-A0A9N9U7A7-F1
#
_entry.id   AF-A0A9N9U7A7-F1
#
_cell.length_a   1.000
_cell.length_b   1.000
_cell.length_c   1.000
_cell.angle_alpha   90.00
_cell.angle_beta   90.00
_cell.angle_gamma   90.00
#
_symmetry.space_group_name_H-M   'P 1'
#
loop_
_entity.id
_entity.type
_entity.pdbx_description
1 polymer ?
#
loop_
_entity_poly.entity_id
_entity_poly.type
_entity_poly.pdbx_seq_one_letter_code
_entity_poly.pdbx_strand_id
1 'polypeptide(L)'
;MDQVFKCKRRSLEGASLDGPLSPELAREFLDNFCKHYQPELFDNFFINIKLMYLIPDLISTPEVRIDPSTMMLYYVMLYHGALNHRAENKSQTGDFMRRFYVQCLRFVPTWEKHAAGSKGDLITAILLARAAFQQCDMDFSWNMHKLVCLCAVKRNMHVLDKDHPNTLITAKPLKEGVDQYRKGFWGLVHTDLVFRLLHDKPAMLTADVANWHVNLPAVEIDPELPAFAIPDLAFLVRFRLVLHLLRFYEVTGRCSGDEEYKARCIENLCEEIQDSMKEWPVADLMTENENTRTLWWVLYEVTLAACCSVMIISQELTDIRARLPDHTSREGIVSPHPLSVKIARQILHLASEGMNKVPITPTASVIWGLNRCYMAYGCLVQHLAATDPEISEGRDADLDLLKDVTRGLAMVVETDSDLMPLLTALVVLNATVQVG
;
A
#
# COMPACT_ATOMS: atom_id res chain seq x y z
N MET A 1 11.07 -9.47 -9.60
CA MET A 1 11.02 -8.78 -8.28
C MET A 1 12.05 -9.31 -7.29
N ASP A 2 12.24 -10.62 -7.13
CA ASP A 2 13.20 -11.16 -6.16
C ASP A 2 14.63 -10.64 -6.30
N GLN A 3 15.09 -10.41 -7.53
CA GLN A 3 16.40 -9.80 -7.77
C GLN A 3 16.46 -8.35 -7.25
N VAL A 4 15.39 -7.56 -7.43
CA VAL A 4 15.28 -6.21 -6.85
C VAL A 4 15.36 -6.27 -5.33
N PHE A 5 14.62 -7.19 -4.70
CA PHE A 5 14.66 -7.38 -3.24
C PHE A 5 16.07 -7.72 -2.74
N LYS A 6 16.80 -8.56 -3.47
CA LYS A 6 18.20 -8.90 -3.16
C LYS A 6 19.14 -7.70 -3.33
N CYS A 7 19.00 -6.93 -4.41
CA CYS A 7 19.79 -5.72 -4.64
C CYS A 7 19.57 -4.70 -3.51
N LYS A 8 18.30 -4.41 -3.21
CA LYS A 8 17.89 -3.52 -2.11
C LYS A 8 18.51 -3.93 -0.78
N ARG A 9 18.43 -5.20 -0.41
CA ARG A 9 19.02 -5.70 0.84
C ARG A 9 20.53 -5.47 0.91
N ARG A 10 21.28 -5.81 -0.14
CA ARG A 10 22.74 -5.58 -0.20
C ARG A 10 23.10 -4.10 -0.15
N SER A 11 22.32 -3.27 -0.84
CA SER A 11 22.47 -1.82 -0.82
C SER A 11 22.31 -1.29 0.60
N LEU A 12 21.28 -1.72 1.34
CA LEU A 12 21.07 -1.32 2.74
C LEU A 12 22.20 -1.77 3.67
N GLU A 13 22.75 -2.97 3.49
CA GLU A 13 23.89 -3.48 4.27
C GLU A 13 25.17 -2.65 4.09
N GLY A 14 25.40 -2.11 2.88
CA GLY A 14 26.57 -1.31 2.54
C GLY A 14 26.43 0.21 2.72
N ALA A 15 25.30 0.70 3.24
CA ALA A 15 25.02 2.13 3.31
C ALA A 15 25.89 2.84 4.36
N SER A 16 26.70 3.81 3.92
CA SER A 16 27.38 4.75 4.82
C SER A 16 26.40 5.80 5.34
N LEU A 17 26.59 6.24 6.59
CA LEU A 17 25.75 7.23 7.27
C LEU A 17 26.55 8.53 7.45
N ASP A 18 27.10 9.08 6.38
CA ASP A 18 28.00 10.23 6.48
C ASP A 18 27.24 11.56 6.61
N GLY A 19 27.82 12.46 7.40
CA GLY A 19 27.41 13.86 7.59
C GLY A 19 26.39 14.09 8.72
N PRO A 20 26.56 15.08 9.61
CA PRO A 20 25.52 15.43 10.59
C PRO A 20 24.26 15.97 9.90
N LEU A 21 23.07 15.57 10.36
CA LEU A 21 21.81 16.18 9.95
C LEU A 21 21.63 17.48 10.73
N SER A 22 21.43 18.62 10.06
CA SER A 22 21.19 19.88 10.77
C SER A 22 19.83 19.84 11.49
N PRO A 23 19.71 20.47 12.68
CA PRO A 23 18.44 20.57 13.38
C PRO A 23 17.33 21.21 12.54
N GLU A 24 17.66 22.21 11.73
CA GLU A 24 16.73 22.90 10.84
C GLU A 24 16.12 21.94 9.81
N LEU A 25 16.95 21.14 9.16
CA LEU A 25 16.51 20.18 8.15
C LEU A 25 15.70 19.05 8.77
N ALA A 26 16.08 18.60 9.97
CA ALA A 26 15.28 17.63 10.73
C ALA A 26 13.87 18.16 11.03
N ARG A 27 13.75 19.43 11.45
CA ARG A 27 12.44 20.06 11.70
C ARG A 27 11.63 20.22 10.42
N GLU A 28 12.26 20.51 9.28
CA GLU A 28 11.58 20.53 7.98
C GLU A 28 10.96 19.16 7.63
N PHE A 29 11.70 18.07 7.85
CA PHE A 29 11.16 16.73 7.65
C PHE A 29 9.99 16.43 8.61
N LEU A 30 10.07 16.87 9.88
CA LEU A 30 8.95 16.74 10.82
C LEU A 30 7.73 17.55 10.37
N ASP A 31 7.92 18.77 9.85
CA ASP A 31 6.84 19.58 9.29
C ASP A 31 6.16 18.87 8.13
N ASN A 32 6.96 18.29 7.22
CA ASN A 32 6.45 17.53 6.08
C ASN A 32 5.68 16.28 6.53
N PHE A 33 6.16 15.57 7.55
CA PHE A 33 5.44 14.44 8.14
C PHE A 33 4.08 14.88 8.69
N CYS A 34 4.05 15.96 9.49
CA CYS A 34 2.83 16.43 10.12
C CYS A 34 1.80 16.95 9.10
N LYS A 35 2.26 17.57 8.01
CA LYS A 35 1.38 18.10 6.96
C LYS A 35 0.82 17.02 6.05
N HIS A 36 1.62 16.01 5.71
CA HIS A 36 1.30 15.11 4.59
C HIS A 36 1.02 13.66 4.98
N TYR A 37 1.48 13.21 6.15
CA TYR A 37 1.36 11.80 6.57
C TYR A 37 0.51 11.63 7.82
N GLN A 38 0.60 12.57 8.76
CA GLN A 38 -0.18 12.52 9.99
C GLN A 38 -1.70 12.48 9.78
N PRO A 39 -2.31 13.17 8.79
CA PRO A 39 -3.74 13.07 8.52
C PRO A 39 -4.20 11.68 8.03
N GLU A 40 -3.30 10.87 7.49
CA GLU A 40 -3.60 9.47 7.10
C GLU A 40 -3.47 8.49 8.28
N LEU A 41 -2.81 8.92 9.36
CA LEU A 41 -2.65 8.16 10.59
C LEU A 41 -3.79 8.54 11.54
N PHE A 42 -4.09 7.68 12.51
CA PHE A 42 -4.95 8.02 13.64
C PHE A 42 -4.61 9.43 14.13
N ASP A 43 -5.49 10.43 13.91
CA ASP A 43 -5.18 11.85 14.16
C ASP A 43 -4.46 12.04 15.50
N ASN A 44 -3.53 13.01 15.59
CA ASN A 44 -2.79 13.65 16.72
C ASN A 44 -2.62 12.98 18.11
N PHE A 45 -3.43 12.02 18.52
CA PHE A 45 -3.57 11.43 19.84
C PHE A 45 -2.49 10.42 20.23
N PHE A 46 -1.63 9.98 19.30
CA PHE A 46 -0.66 8.91 19.55
C PHE A 46 0.80 9.36 19.58
N ILE A 47 1.12 10.55 19.05
CA ILE A 47 2.50 11.04 18.91
C ILE A 47 2.66 12.32 19.73
N ASN A 48 3.67 12.35 20.61
CA ASN A 48 4.08 13.59 21.27
C ASN A 48 4.93 14.44 20.30
N ILE A 49 4.25 15.15 19.39
CA ILE A 49 4.89 15.96 18.34
C ILE A 49 5.86 16.98 18.94
N LYS A 50 5.49 17.62 20.06
CA LYS A 50 6.37 18.60 20.74
C LYS A 50 7.71 17.99 21.13
N LEU A 51 7.70 16.76 21.65
CA LEU A 51 8.94 16.03 21.95
C LEU A 51 9.76 15.78 20.68
N MET A 52 9.11 15.39 19.56
CA MET A 52 9.80 15.13 18.29
C MET A 52 10.56 16.36 17.78
N TYR A 53 9.99 17.56 17.92
CA TYR A 53 10.66 18.82 17.54
C TYR A 53 11.82 19.22 18.45
N LEU A 54 11.91 18.68 19.67
CA LEU A 54 13.02 18.94 20.61
C LEU A 54 14.19 17.99 20.39
N ILE A 55 13.94 16.78 19.88
CA ILE A 55 14.99 15.76 19.67
C ILE A 55 16.19 16.26 18.84
N PRO A 56 16.02 17.03 17.74
CA PRO A 56 17.16 17.50 16.95
C PRO A 56 18.20 18.28 17.78
N ASP A 57 17.76 19.03 18.79
CA ASP A 57 18.65 19.79 19.69
C ASP A 57 19.21 18.91 20.81
N LEU A 58 18.44 17.92 21.26
CA LEU A 58 18.80 17.06 22.38
C LEU A 58 19.73 15.90 22.02
N ILE A 59 19.64 15.37 20.80
CA ILE A 59 20.33 14.14 20.37
C ILE A 59 21.86 14.26 20.42
N SER A 60 22.38 15.48 20.30
CA SER A 60 23.82 15.78 20.35
C SER A 60 24.31 16.10 21.77
N THR A 61 23.42 16.17 22.76
CA THR A 61 23.77 16.52 24.15
C THR A 61 24.16 15.25 24.93
N PRO A 62 25.42 15.12 25.39
CA PRO A 62 25.91 13.89 26.03
C PRO A 62 25.15 13.45 27.29
N GLU A 63 24.59 14.40 28.03
CA GLU A 63 23.87 14.17 29.29
C GLU A 63 22.43 13.68 29.06
N VAL A 64 21.88 13.86 27.85
CA VAL A 64 20.49 13.52 27.53
C VAL A 64 20.42 12.12 26.93
N ARG A 65 19.65 11.24 27.59
CA ARG A 65 19.33 9.91 27.06
C ARG A 65 17.88 9.87 26.63
N ILE A 66 17.66 9.78 25.33
CA ILE A 66 16.32 9.61 24.75
C ILE A 66 16.02 8.11 24.72
N ASP A 67 14.79 7.72 25.11
CA ASP A 67 14.43 6.31 25.13
C ASP A 67 14.44 5.71 23.70
N PRO A 68 14.78 4.42 23.55
CA PRO A 68 14.89 3.79 22.23
C PRO A 68 13.60 3.82 21.39
N SER A 69 12.43 3.79 22.02
CA SER A 69 11.13 3.81 21.33
C SER A 69 10.82 5.20 20.79
N THR A 70 11.12 6.25 21.56
CA THR A 70 11.06 7.64 21.10
C THR A 70 12.05 7.90 19.97
N MET A 71 13.27 7.37 20.06
CA MET A 71 14.28 7.48 19.00
C MET A 71 13.84 6.77 17.70
N MET A 72 13.26 5.57 17.82
CA MET A 72 12.72 4.85 16.67
C MET A 72 11.59 5.65 16.00
N LEU A 73 10.65 6.16 16.80
CA LEU A 73 9.55 6.98 16.30
C LEU A 73 10.07 8.23 15.58
N TYR A 74 11.06 8.89 16.14
CA TYR A 74 11.69 10.05 15.53
C TYR A 74 12.30 9.74 14.17
N TYR A 75 13.13 8.69 14.05
CA TYR A 75 13.75 8.34 12.76
C TYR A 75 12.73 7.91 11.70
N VAL A 76 11.69 7.18 12.08
CA VAL A 76 10.66 6.77 11.12
C VAL A 76 9.80 7.97 10.68
N MET A 77 9.58 8.95 11.56
CA MET A 77 8.96 10.23 11.18
C MET A 77 9.83 11.02 10.20
N LEU A 78 11.14 11.09 10.44
CA LEU A 78 12.07 11.74 9.48
C LEU A 78 12.06 11.04 8.12
N TYR A 79 12.02 9.70 8.10
CA TYR A 79 11.90 8.93 6.88
C TYR A 79 10.67 9.35 6.05
N HIS A 80 9.49 9.36 6.66
CA HIS A 80 8.25 9.72 5.97
C HIS A 80 8.18 11.21 5.63
N GLY A 81 8.79 12.06 6.45
CA GLY A 81 8.96 13.49 6.18
C GLY A 81 9.83 13.78 4.95
N ALA A 82 10.88 12.99 4.74
CA ALA A 82 11.77 13.12 3.59
C ALA A 82 11.07 12.85 2.24
N LEU A 83 9.98 12.05 2.21
CA LEU A 83 9.22 11.75 0.98
C LEU A 83 8.68 12.98 0.25
N ASN A 84 8.40 14.04 1.02
CA ASN A 84 7.86 15.31 0.52
C ASN A 84 8.91 16.43 0.50
N HIS A 85 10.18 16.11 0.77
CA HIS A 85 11.25 17.07 0.69
C HIS A 85 11.47 17.52 -0.76
N ARG A 86 11.40 18.84 -0.98
CA ARG A 86 11.69 19.47 -2.26
C ARG A 86 13.19 19.73 -2.36
N ALA A 87 13.99 18.67 -2.48
CA ALA A 87 15.39 18.84 -2.81
C ALA A 87 15.52 19.40 -4.24
N GLU A 88 16.48 20.29 -4.45
CA GLU A 88 16.88 20.75 -5.80
C GLU A 88 17.32 19.58 -6.68
N ASN A 89 17.78 18.49 -6.06
CA ASN A 89 18.20 17.25 -6.70
C ASN A 89 17.47 16.03 -6.11
N LYS A 90 16.76 15.28 -6.95
CA LYS A 90 16.01 14.06 -6.56
C LYS A 90 16.86 13.00 -5.88
N SER A 91 18.16 12.91 -6.22
CA SER A 91 19.09 11.95 -5.59
C SER A 91 19.28 12.22 -4.08
N GLN A 92 19.29 13.49 -3.66
CA GLN A 92 19.45 13.85 -2.25
C GLN A 92 18.26 13.37 -1.39
N THR A 93 17.04 13.45 -1.92
CA THR A 93 15.85 12.89 -1.25
C THR A 93 15.98 11.37 -1.06
N GLY A 94 16.47 10.66 -2.08
CA GLY A 94 16.77 9.23 -2.01
C GLY A 94 17.77 8.89 -0.91
N ASP A 95 18.84 9.67 -0.79
CA ASP A 95 19.89 9.48 0.20
C ASP A 95 19.36 9.68 1.64
N PHE A 96 18.55 10.70 1.88
CA PHE A 96 17.93 10.93 3.20
C PHE A 96 17.02 9.77 3.60
N MET A 97 16.14 9.32 2.69
CA MET A 97 15.24 8.20 2.97
C MET A 97 16.02 6.93 3.30
N ARG A 98 17.02 6.58 2.48
CA ARG A 98 17.87 5.41 2.72
C ARG A 98 18.59 5.51 4.06
N ARG A 99 19.15 6.69 4.37
CA ARG A 99 19.82 6.96 5.64
C ARG A 99 18.88 6.75 6.83
N PHE A 100 17.68 7.33 6.82
CA PHE A 100 16.74 7.20 7.93
C PHE A 100 16.20 5.77 8.07
N TYR A 101 15.95 5.08 6.97
CA TYR A 101 15.55 3.68 7.03
C TYR A 101 16.65 2.78 7.61
N VAL A 102 17.91 2.97 7.21
CA VAL A 102 19.05 2.25 7.80
C VAL A 102 19.20 2.55 9.29
N GLN A 103 18.97 3.79 9.72
CA GLN A 103 18.92 4.11 11.15
C GLN A 103 17.81 3.35 11.86
N CYS A 104 16.60 3.32 11.30
CA CYS A 104 15.51 2.51 11.86
C CYS A 104 15.95 1.04 12.02
N LEU A 105 16.48 0.41 10.96
CA LEU A 105 16.94 -0.98 11.02
C LEU A 105 17.98 -1.24 12.13
N ARG A 106 18.92 -0.31 12.33
CA ARG A 106 19.92 -0.41 13.42
C ARG A 106 19.30 -0.29 14.81
N PHE A 107 18.24 0.50 14.95
CA PHE A 107 17.55 0.68 16.22
C PHE A 107 16.59 -0.46 16.55
N VAL A 108 16.17 -1.29 15.58
CA VAL A 108 15.16 -2.37 15.78
C VAL A 108 15.51 -3.27 16.96
N PRO A 109 16.73 -3.85 17.07
CA PRO A 109 17.04 -4.78 18.15
C PRO A 109 16.98 -4.13 19.54
N THR A 110 17.26 -2.83 19.63
CA THR A 110 17.18 -2.08 20.88
C THR A 110 15.74 -1.71 21.19
N TRP A 111 14.98 -1.27 20.21
CA TRP A 111 13.56 -0.95 20.36
C TRP A 111 12.75 -2.19 20.77
N GLU A 112 12.91 -3.35 20.11
CA GLU A 112 12.18 -4.57 20.43
C GLU A 112 12.40 -5.04 21.89
N LYS A 113 13.59 -4.81 22.44
CA LYS A 113 13.90 -5.13 23.85
C LYS A 113 13.21 -4.21 24.86
N HIS A 114 12.87 -2.98 24.45
CA HIS A 114 12.32 -1.95 25.33
C HIS A 114 10.84 -1.64 25.05
N ALA A 115 10.31 -2.10 23.92
CA ALA A 115 8.94 -1.86 23.51
C ALA A 115 7.95 -2.39 24.56
N ALA A 116 7.13 -1.50 25.09
CA ALA A 116 6.16 -1.83 26.14
C ALA A 116 4.79 -2.26 25.56
N GLY A 117 4.62 -2.19 24.24
CA GLY A 117 3.30 -2.30 23.60
C GLY A 117 2.46 -1.05 23.83
N SER A 118 3.12 0.10 23.97
CA SER A 118 2.51 1.41 24.14
C SER A 118 1.80 1.85 22.85
N LYS A 119 1.05 2.95 22.96
CA LYS A 119 0.50 3.66 21.79
C LYS A 119 1.61 4.08 20.81
N GLY A 120 2.73 4.54 21.34
CA GLY A 120 3.94 4.88 20.59
C GLY A 120 4.50 3.68 19.83
N ASP A 121 4.60 2.51 20.49
CA ASP A 121 5.10 1.29 19.84
C ASP A 121 4.20 0.83 18.69
N LEU A 122 2.88 0.94 18.85
CA LEU A 122 1.93 0.61 17.78
C LEU A 122 2.11 1.53 16.57
N ILE A 123 2.13 2.85 16.76
CA ILE A 123 2.29 3.79 15.65
C ILE A 123 3.67 3.66 14.98
N THR A 124 4.73 3.46 15.77
CA THR A 124 6.07 3.18 15.27
C THR A 124 6.09 1.93 14.40
N ALA A 125 5.48 0.83 14.86
CA ALA A 125 5.43 -0.41 14.09
C ALA A 125 4.63 -0.27 12.78
N ILE A 126 3.54 0.51 12.78
CA ILE A 126 2.77 0.82 11.57
C ILE A 126 3.61 1.62 10.58
N LEU A 127 4.27 2.68 11.05
CA LEU A 127 5.12 3.53 10.21
C LEU A 127 6.33 2.76 9.67
N LEU A 128 6.89 1.85 10.47
CA LEU A 128 8.05 1.04 10.09
C LEU A 128 7.64 -0.05 9.10
N ALA A 129 6.49 -0.69 9.28
CA ALA A 129 5.91 -1.59 8.28
C ALA A 129 5.72 -0.86 6.94
N ARG A 130 5.24 0.40 6.97
CA ARG A 130 5.08 1.23 5.77
C ARG A 130 6.41 1.57 5.11
N ALA A 131 7.38 2.06 5.89
CA ALA A 131 8.71 2.38 5.40
C ALA A 131 9.38 1.16 4.75
N ALA A 132 9.24 -0.02 5.37
CA ALA A 132 9.83 -1.26 4.88
C ALA A 132 9.33 -1.64 3.47
N PHE A 133 8.01 -1.61 3.22
CA PHE A 133 7.53 -1.93 1.86
C PHE A 133 7.90 -0.84 0.84
N GLN A 134 7.95 0.43 1.26
CA GLN A 134 8.42 1.55 0.41
C GLN A 134 9.92 1.43 0.05
N GLN A 135 10.66 0.58 0.77
CA GLN A 135 12.04 0.20 0.47
C GLN A 135 12.14 -1.20 -0.15
N CYS A 136 11.04 -1.77 -0.62
CA CYS A 136 10.97 -3.13 -1.16
C CYS A 136 11.43 -4.24 -0.18
N ASP A 137 11.34 -4.01 1.13
CA ASP A 137 11.68 -4.97 2.18
C ASP A 137 10.41 -5.66 2.72
N MET A 138 9.80 -6.49 1.87
CA MET A 138 8.48 -7.07 2.12
C MET A 138 8.43 -8.02 3.33
N ASP A 139 9.50 -8.78 3.57
CA ASP A 139 9.55 -9.70 4.70
C ASP A 139 9.64 -8.96 6.03
N PHE A 140 10.44 -7.88 6.08
CA PHE A 140 10.51 -7.03 7.26
C PHE A 140 9.19 -6.27 7.47
N SER A 141 8.58 -5.76 6.40
CA SER A 141 7.25 -5.14 6.45
C SER A 141 6.19 -6.08 7.03
N TRP A 142 6.17 -7.34 6.58
CA TRP A 142 5.29 -8.37 7.12
C TRP A 142 5.57 -8.66 8.60
N ASN A 143 6.84 -8.75 8.99
CA ASN A 143 7.21 -8.96 10.39
C ASN A 143 6.71 -7.85 11.31
N MET A 144 6.85 -6.59 10.88
CA MET A 144 6.30 -5.45 11.60
C MET A 144 4.77 -5.46 11.62
N HIS A 145 4.11 -5.82 10.52
CA HIS A 145 2.65 -5.95 10.50
C HIS A 145 2.12 -7.01 11.48
N LYS A 146 2.81 -8.14 11.65
CA LYS A 146 2.47 -9.12 12.70
C LYS A 146 2.51 -8.50 14.09
N LEU A 147 3.55 -7.71 14.39
CA LEU A 147 3.67 -7.01 15.67
C LEU A 147 2.53 -5.99 15.86
N VAL A 148 2.18 -5.25 14.81
CA VAL A 148 1.03 -4.33 14.79
C VAL A 148 -0.26 -5.07 15.14
N CYS A 149 -0.51 -6.21 14.50
CA CYS A 149 -1.70 -7.03 14.76
C CYS A 149 -1.76 -7.52 16.21
N LEU A 150 -0.65 -8.04 16.74
CA LEU A 150 -0.55 -8.48 18.14
C LEU A 150 -0.81 -7.33 19.12
N CYS A 151 -0.24 -6.15 18.85
CA CYS A 151 -0.47 -4.95 19.63
C CYS A 151 -1.94 -4.50 19.55
N ALA A 152 -2.56 -4.49 18.38
CA ALA A 152 -3.97 -4.14 18.21
C ALA A 152 -4.90 -5.07 19.00
N VAL A 153 -4.64 -6.37 18.97
CA VAL A 153 -5.37 -7.37 19.75
C VAL A 153 -5.19 -7.15 21.25
N LYS A 154 -3.94 -7.02 21.73
CA LYS A 154 -3.62 -6.74 23.15
C LYS A 154 -4.29 -5.47 23.66
N ARG A 155 -4.54 -4.50 22.78
CA ARG A 155 -5.20 -3.23 23.09
C ARG A 155 -6.72 -3.27 22.89
N ASN A 156 -7.30 -4.44 22.65
CA ASN A 156 -8.74 -4.64 22.46
C ASN A 156 -9.34 -3.82 21.31
N MET A 157 -8.54 -3.48 20.29
CA MET A 157 -9.03 -2.74 19.11
C MET A 157 -10.07 -3.54 18.30
N HIS A 158 -10.01 -4.87 18.38
CA HIS A 158 -10.93 -5.80 17.73
C HIS A 158 -12.27 -5.96 18.46
N VAL A 159 -12.41 -5.44 19.68
CA VAL A 159 -13.63 -5.56 20.50
C VAL A 159 -14.05 -4.22 21.11
N LEU A 160 -13.74 -3.11 20.42
CA LEU A 160 -14.01 -1.74 20.86
C LEU A 160 -15.47 -1.52 21.27
N ASP A 161 -16.39 -2.19 20.57
CA ASP A 161 -17.84 -2.01 20.71
C ASP A 161 -18.53 -3.19 21.42
N LYS A 162 -17.77 -4.12 22.01
CA LYS A 162 -18.33 -5.31 22.70
C LYS A 162 -19.32 -4.97 23.81
N ASP A 163 -19.05 -3.90 24.56
CA ASP A 163 -19.91 -3.43 25.66
C ASP A 163 -20.92 -2.36 25.22
N HIS A 164 -20.90 -1.96 23.94
CA HIS A 164 -21.76 -0.94 23.35
C HIS A 164 -22.49 -1.52 22.12
N PRO A 165 -23.36 -2.53 22.31
CA PRO A 165 -24.12 -3.10 21.21
C PRO A 165 -24.93 -1.99 20.53
N ASN A 166 -24.90 -1.95 19.19
CA ASN A 166 -25.53 -0.97 18.27
C ASN A 166 -26.87 -0.39 18.74
N THR A 167 -26.84 0.52 19.71
CA THR A 167 -27.96 1.39 20.04
C THR A 167 -27.70 2.71 19.35
N LEU A 168 -28.46 2.95 18.28
CA LEU A 168 -28.73 4.27 17.69
C LEU A 168 -29.12 5.35 18.74
N ILE A 169 -29.33 4.94 19.99
CA ILE A 169 -29.76 5.73 21.14
C ILE A 169 -28.97 5.28 22.39
N THR A 170 -27.67 5.53 22.46
CA THR A 170 -26.96 5.51 23.75
C THR A 170 -26.40 6.89 24.04
N ALA A 171 -27.10 7.60 24.92
CA ALA A 171 -26.81 8.95 25.42
C ALA A 171 -25.60 9.01 26.38
N LYS A 172 -24.56 8.19 26.15
CA LYS A 172 -23.23 8.47 26.68
C LYS A 172 -22.42 9.03 25.52
N PRO A 173 -21.86 10.25 25.63
CA PRO A 173 -20.92 10.72 24.63
C PRO A 173 -19.83 9.64 24.50
N LEU A 174 -19.68 9.10 23.30
CA LEU A 174 -18.54 8.24 22.98
C LEU A 174 -17.29 9.01 23.41
N LYS A 175 -16.31 8.32 23.99
CA LYS A 175 -15.04 8.95 24.33
C LYS A 175 -14.50 9.62 23.07
N GLU A 176 -14.00 10.85 23.21
CA GLU A 176 -13.36 11.58 22.12
C GLU A 176 -12.31 10.67 21.44
N GLY A 177 -12.38 10.57 20.11
CA GLY A 177 -11.47 9.75 19.29
C GLY A 177 -11.83 8.27 19.09
N VAL A 178 -12.99 7.77 19.56
CA VAL A 178 -13.39 6.36 19.32
C VAL A 178 -13.47 6.00 17.83
N ASP A 179 -14.02 6.89 16.99
CA ASP A 179 -14.10 6.63 15.55
C ASP A 179 -12.73 6.55 14.88
N GLN A 180 -11.70 7.20 15.42
CA GLN A 180 -10.33 7.06 14.93
C GLN A 180 -9.77 5.65 15.23
N TYR A 181 -10.08 5.08 16.40
CA TYR A 181 -9.73 3.69 16.69
C TYR A 181 -10.46 2.72 15.76
N ARG A 182 -11.74 2.97 15.45
CA ARG A 182 -12.50 2.18 14.47
C ARG A 182 -11.90 2.30 13.07
N LYS A 183 -11.69 3.52 12.57
CA LYS A 183 -11.05 3.79 11.26
C LYS A 183 -9.73 3.04 11.14
N GLY A 184 -8.87 3.13 12.16
CA GLY A 184 -7.59 2.48 12.09
C GLY A 184 -7.62 0.96 12.31
N PHE A 185 -8.56 0.40 13.09
CA PHE A 185 -8.77 -1.05 13.12
C PHE A 185 -9.13 -1.57 11.73
N TRP A 186 -10.08 -0.94 11.05
CA TRP A 186 -10.46 -1.29 9.68
C TRP A 186 -9.32 -1.08 8.68
N GLY A 187 -8.48 -0.06 8.87
CA GLY A 187 -7.24 0.12 8.12
C GLY A 187 -6.26 -1.04 8.29
N LEU A 188 -6.09 -1.56 9.51
CA LEU A 188 -5.25 -2.73 9.78
C LEU A 188 -5.81 -4.00 9.14
N VAL A 189 -7.13 -4.19 9.19
CA VAL A 189 -7.82 -5.30 8.51
C VAL A 189 -7.57 -5.25 7.01
N HIS A 190 -7.67 -4.07 6.38
CA HIS A 190 -7.34 -3.89 4.98
C HIS A 190 -5.90 -4.32 4.68
N THR A 191 -4.93 -3.84 5.47
CA THR A 191 -3.52 -4.22 5.29
C THR A 191 -3.29 -5.72 5.44
N ASP A 192 -3.91 -6.39 6.42
CA ASP A 192 -3.83 -7.84 6.60
C ASP A 192 -4.39 -8.58 5.37
N LEU A 193 -5.55 -8.17 4.85
CA LEU A 193 -6.15 -8.75 3.64
C LEU A 193 -5.30 -8.55 2.39
N VAL A 194 -4.68 -7.38 2.23
CA VAL A 194 -3.77 -7.08 1.11
C VAL A 194 -2.52 -7.95 1.20
N PHE A 195 -1.92 -8.14 2.38
CA PHE A 195 -0.79 -9.05 2.56
C PHE A 195 -1.16 -10.49 2.22
N ARG A 196 -2.34 -10.95 2.61
CA ARG A 196 -2.84 -12.27 2.25
C ARG A 196 -3.01 -12.40 0.73
N LEU A 197 -3.71 -11.44 0.11
CA LEU A 197 -4.14 -11.56 -1.28
C LEU A 197 -2.97 -11.40 -2.23
N LEU A 198 -2.19 -10.34 -2.04
CA LEU A 198 -1.10 -10.03 -2.94
C LEU A 198 0.17 -10.77 -2.57
N HIS A 199 0.43 -11.11 -1.31
CA HIS A 199 1.73 -11.65 -0.89
C HIS A 199 1.71 -13.05 -0.31
N ASP A 200 0.56 -13.74 -0.38
CA ASP A 200 0.39 -15.11 0.11
C ASP A 200 0.88 -15.26 1.57
N LYS A 201 0.65 -14.22 2.37
CA LYS A 201 0.97 -14.24 3.80
C LYS A 201 -0.23 -14.83 4.58
N PRO A 202 0.01 -15.53 5.70
CA PRO A 202 -1.08 -16.08 6.50
C PRO A 202 -1.89 -14.95 7.16
N ALA A 203 -3.16 -15.21 7.43
CA ALA A 203 -4.03 -14.27 8.14
C ALA A 203 -3.54 -14.00 9.57
N MET A 204 -3.54 -12.72 9.98
CA MET A 204 -3.21 -12.33 11.35
C MET A 204 -4.44 -11.83 12.11
N LEU A 205 -5.03 -10.71 11.70
CA LEU A 205 -6.25 -10.18 12.32
C LEU A 205 -7.48 -10.92 11.82
N THR A 206 -7.49 -11.19 10.51
CA THR A 206 -8.60 -11.80 9.76
C THR A 206 -8.68 -13.32 9.91
N ALA A 207 -7.84 -13.91 10.76
CA ALA A 207 -7.93 -15.32 11.14
C ALA A 207 -9.15 -15.59 12.07
N ASP A 208 -9.58 -14.57 12.82
CA ASP A 208 -10.61 -14.70 13.86
C ASP A 208 -11.67 -13.59 13.72
N VAL A 209 -12.26 -13.50 12.53
CA VAL A 209 -13.28 -12.49 12.18
C VAL A 209 -14.52 -12.60 13.09
N ALA A 210 -14.84 -13.82 13.55
CA ALA A 210 -16.02 -14.07 14.39
C ALA A 210 -15.96 -13.37 15.76
N ASN A 211 -14.75 -13.06 16.26
CA ASN A 211 -14.57 -12.38 17.54
C ASN A 211 -14.53 -10.85 17.43
N TRP A 212 -14.69 -10.29 16.23
CA TRP A 212 -14.68 -8.85 16.02
C TRP A 212 -15.98 -8.20 16.50
N HIS A 213 -15.85 -7.17 17.33
CA HIS A 213 -16.93 -6.30 17.79
C HIS A 213 -16.50 -4.85 17.58
N VAL A 214 -16.50 -4.42 16.32
CA VAL A 214 -16.12 -3.06 15.91
C VAL A 214 -17.14 -2.56 14.88
N ASN A 215 -17.78 -1.44 15.17
CA ASN A 215 -18.76 -0.82 14.30
C ASN A 215 -18.07 -0.01 13.19
N LEU A 216 -18.85 0.37 12.18
CA LEU A 216 -18.41 1.36 11.21
C LEU A 216 -18.19 2.70 11.93
N PRO A 217 -17.07 3.41 11.69
CA PRO A 217 -16.87 4.73 12.26
C PRO A 217 -17.92 5.71 11.72
N ALA A 218 -18.32 6.67 12.55
CA ALA A 218 -19.03 7.84 12.07
C ALA A 218 -18.12 8.60 11.08
N VAL A 219 -18.69 8.97 9.94
CA VAL A 219 -18.03 9.80 8.92
C VAL A 219 -18.81 11.11 8.87
N GLU A 220 -18.26 12.15 9.48
CA GLU A 220 -18.82 13.50 9.41
C GLU A 220 -18.21 14.20 8.19
N ILE A 221 -18.95 14.23 7.09
CA ILE A 221 -18.57 15.02 5.93
C ILE A 221 -18.98 16.45 6.24
N ASP A 222 -18.02 17.31 6.57
CA ASP A 222 -18.26 18.74 6.72
C ASP A 222 -18.39 19.37 5.31
N PRO A 223 -19.60 19.84 4.91
CA PRO A 223 -19.80 20.44 3.61
C PRO A 223 -19.07 21.78 3.43
N GLU A 224 -18.65 22.44 4.51
CA GLU A 224 -17.85 23.68 4.45
C GLU A 224 -16.35 23.41 4.27
N LEU A 225 -15.91 22.16 4.42
CA LEU A 225 -14.50 21.75 4.37
C LEU A 225 -14.27 20.55 3.42
N PRO A 226 -14.46 20.72 2.09
CA PRO A 226 -14.43 19.62 1.12
C PRO A 226 -13.11 18.83 1.08
N ALA A 227 -11.99 19.48 1.38
CA ALA A 227 -10.67 18.81 1.40
C ALA A 227 -10.56 17.73 2.49
N PHE A 228 -11.31 17.86 3.59
CA PHE A 228 -11.34 16.86 4.66
C PHE A 228 -12.25 15.67 4.32
N ALA A 229 -13.09 15.80 3.29
CA ALA A 229 -13.94 14.71 2.81
C ALA A 229 -13.16 13.64 2.03
N ILE A 230 -12.01 13.96 1.43
CA ILE A 230 -11.25 13.01 0.59
C ILE A 230 -10.67 11.83 1.39
N PRO A 231 -9.95 12.04 2.51
CA PRO A 231 -9.48 10.92 3.35
C PRO A 231 -10.61 10.03 3.84
N ASP A 232 -11.75 10.62 4.17
CA ASP A 232 -12.95 9.92 4.65
C ASP A 232 -13.66 9.15 3.55
N LEU A 233 -13.77 9.71 2.35
CA LEU A 233 -14.22 9.01 1.15
C LEU A 233 -13.31 7.83 0.85
N ALA A 234 -11.99 8.03 0.84
CA ALA A 234 -11.03 6.97 0.59
C ALA A 234 -11.10 5.88 1.66
N PHE A 235 -11.39 6.23 2.91
CA PHE A 235 -11.71 5.26 3.95
C PHE A 235 -12.95 4.43 3.59
N LEU A 236 -14.06 5.05 3.17
CA LEU A 236 -15.29 4.33 2.79
C LEU A 236 -15.06 3.37 1.62
N VAL A 237 -14.35 3.82 0.58
CA VAL A 237 -13.99 2.96 -0.57
C VAL A 237 -13.14 1.78 -0.11
N ARG A 238 -12.11 2.03 0.71
CA ARG A 238 -11.24 0.98 1.27
C ARG A 238 -12.01 0.02 2.16
N PHE A 239 -12.94 0.52 2.99
CA PHE A 239 -13.79 -0.30 3.83
C PHE A 239 -14.70 -1.21 3.00
N ARG A 240 -15.30 -0.69 1.93
CA ARG A 240 -16.11 -1.52 1.03
C ARG A 240 -15.26 -2.59 0.33
N LEU A 241 -14.03 -2.26 -0.07
CA LEU A 241 -13.07 -3.25 -0.56
C LEU A 241 -12.76 -4.34 0.49
N VAL A 242 -12.57 -3.98 1.76
CA VAL A 242 -12.41 -4.96 2.86
C VAL A 242 -13.56 -5.96 2.91
N LEU A 243 -14.80 -5.50 2.80
CA LEU A 243 -15.96 -6.39 2.82
C LEU A 243 -15.96 -7.38 1.64
N HIS A 244 -15.64 -6.92 0.43
CA HIS A 244 -15.50 -7.81 -0.73
C HIS A 244 -14.37 -8.83 -0.56
N LEU A 245 -13.22 -8.41 -0.01
CA LEU A 245 -12.08 -9.29 0.24
C LEU A 245 -12.38 -10.34 1.32
N LEU A 246 -13.10 -9.98 2.38
CA LEU A 246 -13.58 -10.93 3.38
C LEU A 246 -14.50 -11.98 2.75
N ARG A 247 -15.44 -11.55 1.91
CA ARG A 247 -16.35 -12.44 1.16
C ARG A 247 -15.57 -13.34 0.19
N PHE A 248 -14.54 -12.84 -0.48
CA PHE A 248 -13.65 -13.64 -1.31
C PHE A 248 -12.99 -14.78 -0.52
N TYR A 249 -12.44 -14.49 0.66
CA TYR A 249 -11.84 -15.52 1.52
C TYR A 249 -12.85 -16.49 2.12
N GLU A 250 -14.08 -16.04 2.36
CA GLU A 250 -15.16 -16.93 2.77
C GLU A 250 -15.54 -17.92 1.65
N VAL A 251 -15.67 -17.44 0.41
CA VAL A 251 -16.00 -18.28 -0.76
C VAL A 251 -14.88 -19.28 -1.06
N THR A 252 -13.63 -18.83 -1.03
CA THR A 252 -12.46 -19.68 -1.34
C THR A 252 -12.06 -20.60 -0.20
N GLY A 253 -12.29 -20.19 1.06
CA GLY A 253 -12.01 -20.99 2.25
C GLY A 253 -13.04 -22.09 2.52
N ARG A 254 -14.25 -22.01 1.96
CA ARG A 254 -15.25 -23.08 2.04
C ARG A 254 -14.80 -24.28 1.20
N CYS A 255 -14.51 -25.40 1.86
CA CYS A 255 -14.24 -26.70 1.20
C CYS A 255 -15.48 -27.35 0.55
N SER A 256 -16.44 -26.58 0.04
CA SER A 256 -17.55 -27.12 -0.74
C SER A 256 -17.07 -27.38 -2.17
N GLY A 257 -17.20 -28.63 -2.63
CA GLY A 257 -16.70 -29.10 -3.94
C GLY A 257 -17.44 -28.58 -5.18
N ASP A 258 -18.17 -27.48 -5.07
CA ASP A 258 -18.85 -26.82 -6.20
C ASP A 258 -17.97 -25.67 -6.73
N GLU A 259 -17.01 -26.02 -7.59
CA GLU A 259 -16.11 -25.07 -8.24
C GLU A 259 -16.88 -24.10 -9.17
N GLU A 260 -18.04 -24.50 -9.71
CA GLU A 260 -18.87 -23.65 -10.55
C GLU A 260 -19.61 -22.57 -9.75
N TYR A 261 -20.13 -22.91 -8.57
CA TYR A 261 -20.64 -21.93 -7.61
C TYR A 261 -19.55 -20.95 -7.17
N LYS A 262 -18.35 -21.45 -6.83
CA LYS A 262 -17.21 -20.57 -6.49
C LYS A 262 -16.86 -19.63 -7.63
N ALA A 263 -16.76 -20.14 -8.86
CA ALA A 263 -16.47 -19.33 -10.04
C ALA A 263 -17.49 -18.20 -10.22
N ARG A 264 -18.79 -18.50 -10.13
CA ARG A 264 -19.85 -17.47 -10.21
C ARG A 264 -19.77 -16.44 -9.08
N CYS A 265 -19.51 -16.87 -7.85
CA CYS A 265 -19.34 -15.94 -6.74
C CYS A 265 -18.14 -15.00 -6.93
N ILE A 266 -17.03 -15.54 -7.44
CA ILE A 266 -15.81 -14.76 -7.70
C ILE A 266 -16.02 -13.78 -8.86
N GLU A 267 -16.72 -14.20 -9.92
CA GLU A 267 -17.08 -13.33 -11.05
C GLU A 267 -17.95 -12.15 -10.59
N ASN A 268 -19.00 -12.43 -9.81
CA ASN A 268 -19.85 -11.39 -9.22
C ASN A 268 -19.05 -10.45 -8.31
N LEU A 269 -18.09 -10.97 -7.53
CA LEU A 269 -17.22 -10.14 -6.68
C LEU A 269 -16.35 -9.18 -7.51
N CYS A 270 -15.80 -9.62 -8.64
CA CYS A 270 -15.04 -8.76 -9.55
C CYS A 270 -15.90 -7.64 -10.15
N GLU A 271 -17.17 -7.92 -10.46
CA GLU A 271 -18.13 -6.92 -10.92
C GLU A 271 -18.50 -5.93 -9.81
N GLU A 272 -18.85 -6.44 -8.61
CA GLU A 272 -19.19 -5.63 -7.43
C GLU A 272 -18.07 -4.66 -7.05
N ILE A 273 -16.80 -5.10 -7.09
CA ILE A 273 -15.66 -4.22 -6.81
C ILE A 273 -15.54 -3.13 -7.88
N GLN A 274 -15.64 -3.46 -9.16
CA GLN A 274 -15.56 -2.48 -10.23
C GLN A 274 -16.71 -1.47 -10.20
N ASP A 275 -17.93 -1.91 -9.92
CA ASP A 275 -19.10 -1.04 -9.85
C ASP A 275 -19.03 -0.14 -8.63
N SER A 276 -18.53 -0.66 -7.51
CA SER A 276 -18.21 0.17 -6.35
C SER A 276 -17.25 1.29 -6.72
N MET A 277 -16.17 1.00 -7.46
CA MET A 277 -15.22 2.04 -7.87
C MET A 277 -15.81 3.09 -8.84
N LYS A 278 -16.87 2.76 -9.58
CA LYS A 278 -17.58 3.72 -10.45
C LYS A 278 -18.63 4.54 -9.70
N GLU A 279 -19.22 3.99 -8.65
CA GLU A 279 -20.25 4.64 -7.83
C GLU A 279 -19.71 5.88 -7.12
N TRP A 280 -18.46 5.82 -6.69
CA TRP A 280 -17.78 6.94 -6.04
C TRP A 280 -17.03 7.79 -7.07
N PRO A 281 -17.02 9.13 -6.95
CA PRO A 281 -16.38 10.05 -7.90
C PRO A 281 -14.84 10.08 -7.74
N VAL A 282 -14.20 8.92 -7.53
CA VAL A 282 -12.77 8.82 -7.22
C VAL A 282 -11.91 9.34 -8.37
N ALA A 283 -12.25 8.98 -9.61
CA ALA A 283 -11.52 9.42 -10.80
C ALA A 283 -11.65 10.93 -11.04
N ASP A 284 -12.86 11.48 -10.86
CA ASP A 284 -13.12 12.92 -11.00
C ASP A 284 -12.34 13.69 -9.92
N LEU A 285 -12.40 13.24 -8.66
CA LEU A 285 -11.66 13.84 -7.56
C LEU A 285 -10.15 13.74 -7.72
N MET A 286 -9.63 12.65 -8.29
CA MET A 286 -8.21 12.55 -8.66
C MET A 286 -7.84 13.64 -9.67
N THR A 287 -8.67 13.85 -10.69
CA THR A 287 -8.46 14.90 -11.70
C THR A 287 -8.50 16.30 -11.07
N GLU A 288 -9.51 16.58 -10.23
CA GLU A 288 -9.65 17.86 -9.53
C GLU A 288 -8.49 18.17 -8.58
N ASN A 289 -7.90 17.13 -7.98
CA ASN A 289 -6.82 17.26 -7.00
C ASN A 289 -5.44 16.97 -7.59
N GLU A 290 -5.27 17.02 -8.91
CA GLU A 290 -4.01 16.75 -9.61
C GLU A 290 -2.82 17.56 -9.05
N ASN A 291 -3.06 18.80 -8.60
CA ASN A 291 -2.04 19.68 -8.04
C ASN A 291 -1.77 19.45 -6.54
N THR A 292 -2.67 18.75 -5.84
CA THR A 292 -2.57 18.47 -4.41
C THR A 292 -2.06 17.05 -4.19
N ARG A 293 -0.74 16.87 -4.30
CA ARG A 293 -0.06 15.55 -4.27
C ARG A 293 -0.57 14.60 -3.18
N THR A 294 -0.77 15.06 -1.95
CA THR A 294 -1.24 14.21 -0.84
C THR A 294 -2.67 13.68 -1.08
N LEU A 295 -3.61 14.56 -1.46
CA LEU A 295 -5.00 14.17 -1.68
C LEU A 295 -5.14 13.26 -2.91
N TRP A 296 -4.42 13.59 -3.99
CA TRP A 296 -4.32 12.74 -5.17
C TRP A 296 -3.77 11.36 -4.82
N TRP A 297 -2.71 11.30 -4.01
CA TRP A 297 -2.06 10.05 -3.61
C TRP A 297 -2.99 9.12 -2.81
N VAL A 298 -3.81 9.67 -1.92
CA VAL A 298 -4.80 8.90 -1.14
C VAL A 298 -5.83 8.21 -2.04
N LEU A 299 -6.36 8.95 -3.03
CA LEU A 299 -7.32 8.42 -4.01
C LEU A 299 -6.67 7.43 -4.99
N TYR A 300 -5.43 7.72 -5.39
CA TYR A 300 -4.61 6.86 -6.22
C TYR A 300 -4.36 5.50 -5.55
N GLU A 301 -3.91 5.48 -4.29
CA GLU A 301 -3.59 4.26 -3.56
C GLU A 301 -4.81 3.34 -3.43
N VAL A 302 -6.00 3.89 -3.12
CA VAL A 302 -7.22 3.07 -2.97
C VAL A 302 -7.68 2.52 -4.32
N THR A 303 -7.57 3.30 -5.40
CA THR A 303 -7.92 2.86 -6.76
C THR A 303 -6.99 1.76 -7.23
N LEU A 304 -5.67 1.95 -7.06
CA LEU A 304 -4.68 0.95 -7.43
C LEU A 304 -4.88 -0.35 -6.66
N ALA A 305 -5.09 -0.29 -5.34
CA ALA A 305 -5.33 -1.46 -4.51
C ALA A 305 -6.60 -2.22 -4.94
N ALA A 306 -7.69 -1.52 -5.29
CA ALA A 306 -8.92 -2.14 -5.78
C ALA A 306 -8.69 -2.85 -7.12
N CYS A 307 -8.07 -2.17 -8.10
CA CYS A 307 -7.77 -2.77 -9.41
C CYS A 307 -6.84 -3.98 -9.28
N CYS A 308 -5.77 -3.88 -8.50
CA CYS A 308 -4.86 -5.00 -8.27
C CYS A 308 -5.53 -6.16 -7.54
N SER A 309 -6.46 -5.88 -6.61
CA SER A 309 -7.27 -6.93 -5.98
C SER A 309 -8.12 -7.69 -7.00
N VAL A 310 -8.83 -6.98 -7.88
CA VAL A 310 -9.60 -7.60 -8.98
C VAL A 310 -8.68 -8.41 -9.90
N MET A 311 -7.48 -7.93 -10.19
CA MET A 311 -6.51 -8.66 -11.01
C MET A 311 -6.19 -10.04 -10.42
N ILE A 312 -5.84 -10.12 -9.12
CA ILE A 312 -5.56 -11.41 -8.45
C ILE A 312 -6.81 -12.29 -8.37
N ILE A 313 -7.95 -11.72 -7.98
CA ILE A 313 -9.21 -12.46 -7.85
C ILE A 313 -9.62 -13.05 -9.21
N SER A 314 -9.40 -12.33 -10.32
CA SER A 314 -9.67 -12.80 -11.67
C SER A 314 -8.74 -13.93 -12.13
N GLN A 315 -7.51 -13.99 -11.60
CA GLN A 315 -6.60 -15.10 -11.88
C GLN A 315 -7.06 -16.37 -11.17
N GLU A 316 -7.50 -16.26 -9.92
CA GLU A 316 -8.08 -17.41 -9.20
C GLU A 316 -9.35 -17.93 -9.91
N LEU A 317 -10.17 -17.05 -10.47
CA LEU A 317 -11.28 -17.45 -11.32
C LEU A 317 -10.82 -18.26 -12.55
N THR A 318 -9.72 -17.84 -13.17
CA THR A 318 -9.14 -18.53 -14.34
C THR A 318 -8.63 -19.91 -13.94
N ASP A 319 -7.96 -20.02 -12.80
CA ASP A 319 -7.44 -21.29 -12.29
C ASP A 319 -8.55 -22.26 -11.89
N ILE A 320 -9.63 -21.76 -11.26
CA ILE A 320 -10.82 -22.56 -10.96
C ILE A 320 -11.45 -23.09 -12.25
N ARG A 321 -11.64 -22.22 -13.26
CA ARG A 321 -12.23 -22.61 -14.55
C ARG A 321 -11.36 -23.63 -15.29
N ALA A 322 -10.04 -23.51 -15.24
CA ALA A 322 -9.13 -24.47 -15.86
C ALA A 322 -9.22 -25.89 -15.26
N ARG A 323 -9.72 -26.03 -14.02
CA ARG A 323 -9.96 -27.34 -13.38
C ARG A 323 -11.30 -27.97 -13.75
N LEU A 324 -12.21 -27.25 -14.40
CA LEU A 324 -13.53 -27.77 -14.77
C LEU A 324 -13.44 -28.68 -16.01
N PRO A 325 -14.21 -29.79 -16.08
CA PRO A 325 -14.10 -30.80 -17.12
C PRO A 325 -14.36 -30.31 -18.56
N ASP A 326 -15.10 -29.21 -18.74
CA ASP A 326 -15.52 -28.69 -20.05
C ASP A 326 -14.49 -27.74 -20.70
N HIS A 327 -13.42 -27.35 -19.99
CA HIS A 327 -12.40 -26.45 -20.52
C HIS A 327 -11.15 -27.20 -20.99
N THR A 328 -11.27 -27.97 -22.08
CA THR A 328 -10.09 -28.42 -22.83
C THR A 328 -9.47 -27.22 -23.56
N SER A 329 -8.47 -26.57 -22.96
CA SER A 329 -7.60 -25.65 -23.70
C SER A 329 -6.71 -26.46 -24.64
N ARG A 330 -7.10 -26.46 -25.91
CA ARG A 330 -6.27 -26.94 -27.02
C ARG A 330 -5.28 -25.81 -27.32
N GLU A 331 -3.99 -26.15 -27.34
CA GLU A 331 -2.87 -25.30 -27.82
C GLU A 331 -2.37 -24.19 -26.90
N GLY A 332 -1.49 -24.56 -25.96
CA GLY A 332 -0.21 -23.89 -25.64
C GLY A 332 -0.14 -22.44 -25.13
N ILE A 333 -0.96 -21.51 -25.62
CA ILE A 333 -1.00 -20.09 -25.23
C ILE A 333 -2.47 -19.69 -25.07
N VAL A 334 -2.95 -19.70 -23.83
CA VAL A 334 -4.31 -19.25 -23.52
C VAL A 334 -4.29 -17.72 -23.46
N SER A 335 -5.05 -17.07 -24.36
CA SER A 335 -5.25 -15.63 -24.31
C SER A 335 -5.87 -15.24 -22.96
N PRO A 336 -5.38 -14.20 -22.27
CA PRO A 336 -5.95 -13.76 -21.00
C PRO A 336 -7.44 -13.42 -21.13
N HIS A 337 -8.19 -13.64 -20.05
CA HIS A 337 -9.62 -13.30 -20.02
C HIS A 337 -9.83 -11.80 -20.31
N PRO A 338 -10.87 -11.40 -21.10
CA PRO A 338 -11.09 -10.00 -21.48
C PRO A 338 -11.16 -9.03 -20.30
N LEU A 339 -11.74 -9.48 -19.18
CA LEU A 339 -11.76 -8.70 -17.94
C LEU A 339 -10.34 -8.42 -17.42
N SER A 340 -9.46 -9.43 -17.39
CA SER A 340 -8.08 -9.29 -16.91
C SER A 340 -7.29 -8.33 -17.80
N VAL A 341 -7.49 -8.34 -19.12
CA VAL A 341 -6.88 -7.36 -20.04
C VAL A 341 -7.37 -5.94 -19.74
N LYS A 342 -8.68 -5.75 -19.56
CA LYS A 342 -9.27 -4.44 -19.22
C LYS A 342 -8.69 -3.90 -17.91
N ILE A 343 -8.64 -4.73 -16.86
CA ILE A 343 -8.08 -4.35 -15.56
C ILE A 343 -6.57 -4.10 -15.66
N ALA A 344 -5.84 -4.91 -16.44
CA ALA A 344 -4.41 -4.71 -16.66
C ALA A 344 -4.12 -3.33 -17.28
N ARG A 345 -4.88 -2.92 -18.31
CA ARG A 345 -4.78 -1.58 -18.88
C ARG A 345 -4.97 -0.49 -17.83
N GLN A 346 -6.02 -0.61 -16.99
CA GLN A 346 -6.28 0.35 -15.91
C GLN A 346 -5.12 0.45 -14.91
N ILE A 347 -4.60 -0.70 -14.45
CA ILE A 347 -3.44 -0.75 -13.53
C ILE A 347 -2.22 -0.11 -14.16
N LEU A 348 -1.96 -0.34 -15.46
CA LEU A 348 -0.80 0.21 -16.15
C LEU A 348 -0.93 1.71 -16.40
N HIS A 349 -2.13 2.22 -16.69
CA HIS A 349 -2.38 3.66 -16.73
C HIS A 349 -2.10 4.31 -15.38
N LEU A 350 -2.60 3.74 -14.28
CA LEU A 350 -2.31 4.19 -12.92
C LEU A 350 -0.81 4.09 -12.60
N ALA A 351 -0.14 3.02 -13.01
CA ALA A 351 1.31 2.86 -12.80
C ALA A 351 2.10 3.96 -13.53
N SER A 352 1.74 4.27 -14.77
CA SER A 352 2.34 5.36 -15.55
C SER A 352 2.09 6.71 -14.89
N GLU A 353 0.84 7.01 -14.52
CA GLU A 353 0.45 8.27 -13.88
C GLU A 353 1.19 8.50 -12.56
N GLY A 354 1.22 7.49 -11.69
CA GLY A 354 1.92 7.56 -10.40
C GLY A 354 3.42 7.78 -10.55
N MET A 355 4.07 7.07 -11.48
CA MET A 355 5.50 7.23 -11.74
C MET A 355 5.83 8.59 -12.38
N ASN A 356 4.96 9.13 -13.22
CA ASN A 356 5.16 10.45 -13.84
C ASN A 356 4.97 11.58 -12.83
N LYS A 357 3.94 11.51 -11.98
CA LYS A 357 3.67 12.52 -10.95
C LYS A 357 4.70 12.49 -9.83
N VAL A 358 5.12 11.29 -9.42
CA VAL A 358 5.97 11.09 -8.22
C VAL A 358 7.09 10.08 -8.52
N PRO A 359 8.10 10.45 -9.35
CA PRO A 359 9.17 9.56 -9.79
C PRO A 359 10.24 9.37 -8.70
N ILE A 360 9.90 8.62 -7.64
CA ILE A 360 10.83 8.24 -6.56
C ILE A 360 10.70 6.75 -6.22
N THR A 361 11.74 6.17 -5.63
CA THR A 361 11.78 4.75 -5.25
C THR A 361 10.57 4.26 -4.45
N PRO A 362 10.06 5.01 -3.44
CA PRO A 362 8.87 4.60 -2.71
C PRO A 362 7.64 4.38 -3.59
N THR A 363 7.42 5.25 -4.58
CA THR A 363 6.31 5.10 -5.56
C THR A 363 6.47 3.83 -6.37
N ALA A 364 7.67 3.59 -6.91
CA ALA A 364 7.96 2.37 -7.66
C ALA A 364 7.78 1.11 -6.78
N SER A 365 8.15 1.19 -5.50
CA SER A 365 8.00 0.09 -4.55
C SER A 365 6.54 -0.19 -4.20
N VAL A 366 5.69 0.85 -4.09
CA VAL A 366 4.24 0.69 -3.93
C VAL A 366 3.61 0.02 -5.14
N ILE A 367 3.97 0.47 -6.34
CA ILE A 367 3.40 -0.03 -7.61
C ILE A 367 3.86 -1.47 -7.88
N TRP A 368 5.17 -1.71 -7.90
CA TRP A 368 5.74 -2.97 -8.35
C TRP A 368 5.94 -3.99 -7.22
N GLY A 369 6.25 -3.51 -6.02
CA GLY A 369 6.43 -4.34 -4.83
C GLY A 369 5.10 -4.72 -4.20
N LEU A 370 4.44 -3.77 -3.56
CA LEU A 370 3.21 -4.00 -2.79
C LEU A 370 2.03 -4.39 -3.70
N ASN A 371 1.76 -3.63 -4.75
CA ASN A 371 0.59 -3.84 -5.61
C ASN A 371 0.83 -4.83 -6.77
N ARG A 372 2.05 -5.37 -6.89
CA ARG A 372 2.43 -6.37 -7.90
C ARG A 372 2.00 -6.01 -9.34
N CYS A 373 2.12 -4.76 -9.75
CA CYS A 373 1.71 -4.32 -11.10
C CYS A 373 2.41 -5.07 -12.25
N TYR A 374 3.49 -5.80 -12.00
CA TYR A 374 4.12 -6.70 -12.98
C TYR A 374 3.16 -7.80 -13.47
N MET A 375 2.12 -8.15 -12.69
CA MET A 375 1.09 -9.11 -13.09
C MET A 375 0.19 -8.54 -14.18
N ALA A 376 -0.23 -7.27 -14.05
CA ALA A 376 -0.93 -6.54 -15.09
C ALA A 376 -0.06 -6.38 -16.35
N TYR A 377 1.22 -6.02 -16.17
CA TYR A 377 2.18 -5.92 -17.27
C TYR A 377 2.31 -7.24 -18.04
N GLY A 378 2.51 -8.35 -17.34
CA GLY A 378 2.60 -9.68 -17.92
C GLY A 378 1.31 -10.09 -18.64
N CYS A 379 0.14 -9.79 -18.08
CA CYS A 379 -1.15 -10.04 -18.72
C CYS A 379 -1.29 -9.29 -20.05
N LEU A 380 -0.90 -8.01 -20.11
CA LEU A 380 -1.00 -7.25 -21.36
C LEU A 380 0.00 -7.74 -22.41
N VAL A 381 1.23 -8.10 -22.00
CA VAL A 381 2.23 -8.73 -22.88
C VAL A 381 1.73 -10.06 -23.44
N GLN A 382 1.12 -10.91 -22.61
CA GLN A 382 0.54 -12.19 -23.05
C GLN A 382 -0.62 -11.97 -24.04
N HIS A 383 -1.48 -10.98 -23.78
CA HIS A 383 -2.56 -10.62 -24.69
C HIS A 383 -2.03 -10.20 -26.07
N LEU A 384 -1.01 -9.33 -26.10
CA LEU A 384 -0.39 -8.86 -27.34
C LEU A 384 0.33 -9.98 -28.10
N ALA A 385 0.93 -10.94 -27.39
CA ALA A 385 1.60 -12.09 -27.99
C ALA A 385 0.61 -13.13 -28.56
N ALA A 386 -0.59 -13.23 -27.97
CA ALA A 386 -1.62 -14.19 -28.38
C ALA A 386 -2.56 -13.66 -29.48
N THR A 387 -2.57 -12.35 -29.73
CA THR A 387 -3.50 -11.71 -30.67
C THR A 387 -2.82 -11.38 -31.98
N ASP A 388 -3.48 -11.70 -33.10
CA ASP A 388 -2.99 -11.39 -34.45
C ASP A 388 -2.79 -9.87 -34.64
N PRO A 389 -1.58 -9.41 -35.05
CA PRO A 389 -1.29 -8.00 -35.28
C PRO A 389 -2.25 -7.31 -36.27
N GLU A 390 -2.78 -8.03 -37.26
CA GLU A 390 -3.64 -7.45 -38.29
C GLU A 390 -5.10 -7.24 -37.83
N ILE A 391 -5.50 -7.90 -36.74
CA ILE A 391 -6.90 -7.94 -36.26
C ILE A 391 -7.05 -7.21 -34.92
N SER A 392 -5.95 -6.94 -34.21
CA SER A 392 -5.98 -6.40 -32.84
C SER A 392 -6.24 -4.89 -32.80
N GLU A 393 -7.52 -4.50 -32.71
CA GLU A 393 -7.90 -3.13 -32.34
C GLU A 393 -7.24 -2.72 -31.01
N GLY A 394 -6.61 -1.54 -30.98
CA GLY A 394 -5.96 -1.01 -29.77
C GLY A 394 -4.55 -1.54 -29.48
N ARG A 395 -3.96 -2.37 -30.35
CA ARG A 395 -2.59 -2.89 -30.19
C ARG A 395 -1.54 -1.79 -29.99
N ASP A 396 -1.59 -0.75 -30.82
CA ASP A 396 -0.64 0.36 -30.73
C ASP A 396 -0.75 1.11 -29.41
N ALA A 397 -1.98 1.32 -28.92
CA ALA A 397 -2.22 1.96 -27.64
C ALA A 397 -1.68 1.13 -26.46
N ASP A 398 -1.82 -0.20 -26.52
CA ASP A 398 -1.26 -1.11 -25.53
C ASP A 398 0.27 -1.14 -25.56
N LEU A 399 0.88 -1.14 -26.75
CA LEU A 399 2.34 -1.06 -26.91
C LEU A 399 2.88 0.26 -26.37
N ASP A 400 2.20 1.37 -26.63
CA ASP A 400 2.60 2.68 -26.13
C ASP A 400 2.42 2.79 -24.61
N LEU A 401 1.36 2.20 -24.06
CA LEU A 401 1.17 2.10 -22.62
C LEU A 401 2.32 1.34 -21.94
N LEU A 402 2.74 0.20 -22.50
CA LEU A 402 3.88 -0.57 -21.97
C LEU A 402 5.18 0.22 -22.04
N LYS A 403 5.41 0.99 -23.12
CA LYS A 403 6.57 1.87 -23.26
C LYS A 403 6.55 2.99 -22.23
N ASP A 404 5.41 3.64 -22.03
CA ASP A 404 5.26 4.76 -21.10
C ASP A 404 5.51 4.32 -19.65
N VAL A 405 4.95 3.18 -19.24
CA VAL A 405 5.20 2.59 -17.93
C VAL A 405 6.70 2.27 -17.73
N THR A 406 7.34 1.72 -18.76
CA THR A 406 8.77 1.39 -18.73
C THR A 406 9.63 2.64 -18.64
N ARG A 407 9.27 3.71 -19.37
CA ARG A 407 9.92 5.03 -19.30
C ARG A 407 9.79 5.64 -17.91
N GLY A 408 8.61 5.55 -17.30
CA GLY A 408 8.37 5.96 -15.92
C GLY A 408 9.34 5.29 -14.94
N LEU A 409 9.52 3.96 -15.05
CA LEU A 409 10.48 3.22 -14.23
C LEU A 409 11.93 3.62 -14.50
N ALA A 410 12.30 3.88 -15.76
CA ALA A 410 13.64 4.33 -16.11
C ALA A 410 14.02 5.63 -15.38
N MET A 411 13.10 6.59 -15.26
CA MET A 411 13.34 7.84 -14.52
C MET A 411 13.66 7.61 -13.03
N VAL A 412 13.03 6.62 -12.40
CA VAL A 412 13.31 6.31 -10.98
C VAL A 412 14.65 5.60 -10.83
N VAL A 413 14.95 4.71 -11.77
CA VAL A 413 16.21 3.97 -11.82
C VAL A 413 17.44 4.87 -11.94
N GLU A 414 17.32 6.03 -12.58
CA GLU A 414 18.39 7.06 -12.62
C GLU A 414 18.83 7.50 -11.21
N THR A 415 17.89 7.52 -10.26
CA THR A 415 18.16 7.86 -8.86
C THR A 415 18.39 6.65 -7.97
N ASP A 416 18.00 5.46 -8.43
CA ASP A 416 18.03 4.24 -7.64
C ASP A 416 18.28 3.00 -8.49
N SER A 417 19.56 2.67 -8.64
CA SER A 417 20.01 1.55 -9.45
C SER A 417 19.56 0.17 -8.94
N ASP A 418 19.05 0.04 -7.71
CA ASP A 418 18.59 -1.25 -7.19
C ASP A 418 17.35 -1.77 -7.95
N LEU A 419 16.62 -0.89 -8.63
CA LEU A 419 15.46 -1.22 -9.47
C LEU A 419 15.84 -1.65 -10.89
N MET A 420 17.12 -1.56 -11.29
CA MET A 420 17.61 -1.95 -12.62
C MET A 420 17.14 -3.34 -13.08
N PRO A 421 17.17 -4.41 -12.25
CA PRO A 421 16.72 -5.73 -12.69
C PRO A 421 15.27 -5.77 -13.16
N LEU A 422 14.39 -4.96 -12.56
CA LEU A 422 12.99 -4.86 -13.00
C LEU A 422 12.91 -4.15 -14.34
N LEU A 423 13.61 -3.01 -14.49
CA LEU A 423 13.63 -2.27 -15.76
C LEU A 423 14.14 -3.15 -16.91
N THR A 424 15.22 -3.88 -16.69
CA THR A 424 15.76 -4.81 -17.70
C THR A 424 14.72 -5.87 -18.10
N ALA A 425 14.00 -6.44 -17.14
CA ALA A 425 12.95 -7.42 -17.44
C ALA A 425 11.82 -6.82 -18.28
N LEU A 426 11.34 -5.61 -17.94
CA LEU A 426 10.28 -4.93 -18.70
C LEU A 426 10.73 -4.59 -20.14
N VAL A 427 11.96 -4.12 -20.31
CA VAL A 427 12.53 -3.84 -21.65
C VAL A 427 12.60 -5.11 -22.52
N VAL A 428 13.02 -6.24 -21.94
CA VAL A 428 13.04 -7.53 -22.64
C VAL A 428 11.64 -7.97 -23.05
N LEU A 429 10.65 -7.84 -22.15
CA LEU A 429 9.25 -8.17 -22.47
C LEU A 429 8.71 -7.30 -23.60
N ASN A 430 8.98 -5.99 -23.58
CA ASN A 430 8.57 -5.10 -24.67
C ASN A 430 9.16 -5.47 -26.03
N ALA A 431 10.43 -5.90 -26.06
CA ALA A 431 11.05 -6.35 -27.30
C ALA A 431 10.36 -7.61 -27.87
N THR A 432 9.87 -8.51 -27.00
CA THR A 432 9.24 -9.77 -27.44
C THR A 432 7.93 -9.56 -28.20
N VAL A 433 7.15 -8.52 -27.85
CA VAL A 433 5.86 -8.21 -28.48
C VAL A 433 5.98 -7.23 -29.66
N GLN A 434 7.16 -6.68 -29.92
CA GLN A 434 7.42 -5.83 -31.09
C GLN A 434 7.90 -6.61 -32.31
N VAL A 435 8.41 -7.83 -32.11
CA VAL A 435 9.01 -8.67 -33.17
C VAL A 435 8.02 -9.71 -33.72
N GLY A 436 6.96 -10.02 -32.97
CA GLY A 436 5.84 -10.85 -33.42
C GLY A 436 4.63 -10.00 -33.75
#